data_AF-I0GQE0-F1
#
_entry.id   AF-I0GQE0-F1
#
_cell.length_a   1.000
_cell.length_b   1.000
_cell.length_c   1.000
_cell.angle_alpha   90.00
_cell.angle_beta   90.00
_cell.angle_gamma   90.00
#
_symmetry.space_group_name_H-M   'P 1'
#
loop_
_entity.id
_entity.type
_entity.pdbx_description
1 polymer ?
#
loop_
_entity_poly.entity_id
_entity_poly.type
_entity_poly.pdbx_seq_one_letter_code
_entity_poly.pdbx_strand_id
1 'polypeptide(L)'
;MVEIYDSLPIPEYTKEVDKKDISRPRTSAFLDIYYHTDLPNDKIMNYYIDKLTKDGWKQIEYRGGKGILFQKGKWKIAVNEGESEYNLEIFKFYGISD
;
A
#
# COMPACT_ATOMS: atom_id res chain seq x y z
N MET A 1 -10.56 2.25 6.87
CA MET A 1 -9.11 2.51 6.71
C MET A 1 -8.36 1.62 7.69
N VAL A 2 -8.66 1.73 8.99
CA VAL A 2 -8.19 0.81 10.06
C VAL A 2 -8.36 -0.68 9.68
N GLU A 3 -9.56 -1.10 9.25
CA GLU A 3 -9.80 -2.50 8.87
C GLU A 3 -8.90 -3.03 7.73
N ILE A 4 -8.52 -2.19 6.76
CA ILE A 4 -7.63 -2.63 5.67
C ILE A 4 -6.21 -2.72 6.20
N TYR A 5 -5.78 -1.70 6.96
CA TYR A 5 -4.46 -1.66 7.57
C TYR A 5 -4.22 -2.88 8.48
N ASP A 6 -5.17 -3.23 9.35
CA ASP A 6 -5.05 -4.37 10.26
C ASP A 6 -5.01 -5.72 9.51
N SER A 7 -5.51 -5.76 8.28
CA SER A 7 -5.51 -6.95 7.42
C SER A 7 -4.34 -7.00 6.43
N LEU A 8 -3.47 -5.99 6.41
CA LEU A 8 -2.39 -5.95 5.44
C LEU A 8 -1.37 -7.07 5.72
N PRO A 9 -0.99 -7.85 4.70
CA PRO A 9 0.11 -8.79 4.84
C PRO A 9 1.41 -8.00 4.95
N ILE A 10 2.22 -8.27 5.97
CA ILE A 10 3.53 -7.63 6.17
C ILE A 10 4.60 -8.74 6.07
N PRO A 11 5.69 -8.55 5.30
CA PRO A 11 6.80 -9.50 5.27
C PRO A 11 7.39 -9.70 6.67
N GLU A 12 7.87 -10.92 6.97
CA GLU A 12 8.63 -11.16 8.20
C GLU A 12 9.86 -10.24 8.27
N TYR A 13 10.34 -9.97 9.50
CA TYR A 13 11.50 -9.08 9.73
C TYR A 13 11.29 -7.66 9.19
N THR A 14 10.05 -7.20 9.18
CA THR A 14 9.68 -5.82 8.86
C THR A 14 9.18 -5.12 10.11
N LYS A 15 9.59 -3.86 10.31
CA LYS A 15 9.16 -3.03 11.43
C LYS A 15 8.53 -1.74 10.93
N GLU A 16 7.35 -1.39 11.45
CA GLU A 16 6.76 -0.06 11.25
C GLU A 16 7.62 1.01 11.92
N VAL A 17 7.97 2.04 11.17
CA VAL A 17 8.80 3.17 11.62
C VAL A 17 7.96 4.41 11.84
N ASP A 18 7.03 4.69 10.93
CA ASP A 18 6.16 5.86 10.99
C ASP A 18 4.81 5.59 10.31
N LYS A 19 3.80 6.34 10.69
CA LYS A 19 2.45 6.27 10.11
C LYS A 19 1.79 7.64 10.08
N LYS A 20 1.34 8.05 8.88
CA LYS A 20 0.67 9.32 8.64
C LYS A 20 -0.75 9.09 8.13
N ASP A 21 -1.73 9.39 8.97
CA ASP A 21 -3.15 9.38 8.59
C ASP A 21 -3.56 10.78 8.12
N ILE A 22 -3.98 10.86 6.86
CA ILE A 22 -4.49 12.08 6.24
C ILE A 22 -5.91 11.81 5.73
N SER A 23 -6.89 12.30 6.47
CA SER A 23 -8.28 12.27 6.07
C SER A 23 -8.72 13.64 5.57
N ARG A 24 -9.19 13.71 4.31
CA ARG A 24 -9.83 14.91 3.76
C ARG A 24 -11.34 14.68 3.71
N PRO A 25 -12.13 15.39 4.52
CA PRO A 25 -13.57 15.20 4.56
C PRO A 25 -14.19 15.24 3.16
N ARG A 26 -15.03 14.24 2.86
CA ARG A 26 -15.83 14.10 1.62
C ARG A 26 -15.07 13.79 0.32
N THR A 27 -13.74 13.84 0.29
CA THR A 27 -12.98 13.69 -0.96
C THR A 27 -12.10 12.46 -0.98
N SER A 28 -11.28 12.26 0.06
CA SER A 28 -10.37 11.13 0.13
C SER A 28 -9.94 10.77 1.55
N ALA A 29 -9.57 9.51 1.70
CA ALA A 29 -8.92 8.97 2.88
C ALA A 29 -7.57 8.42 2.43
N PHE A 30 -6.49 8.80 3.12
CA PHE A 30 -5.12 8.41 2.81
C PHE A 30 -4.39 7.98 4.09
N LEU A 31 -3.69 6.86 4.02
CA LEU A 31 -2.81 6.36 5.07
C LEU A 31 -1.46 6.05 4.45
N ASP A 32 -0.41 6.65 4.97
CA ASP A 32 0.97 6.35 4.61
C ASP A 32 1.64 5.61 5.76
N ILE A 33 2.31 4.51 5.47
CA ILE A 33 2.97 3.68 6.48
C ILE A 33 4.38 3.39 5.99
N TYR A 34 5.36 3.71 6.82
CA TYR A 34 6.77 3.54 6.52
C TYR A 34 7.29 2.32 7.27
N TYR A 35 7.96 1.44 6.54
CA TYR A 35 8.49 0.19 7.05
C TYR A 35 9.99 0.11 6.80
N HIS A 36 10.71 -0.35 7.81
CA HIS A 36 12.10 -0.76 7.70
C HIS A 36 12.19 -2.28 7.62
N THR A 37 13.02 -2.79 6.71
CA THR A 37 13.28 -4.21 6.52
C THR A 37 14.64 -4.41 5.86
N ASP A 38 15.27 -5.55 6.12
CA ASP A 38 16.51 -5.98 5.45
C ASP A 38 16.23 -6.68 4.10
N LEU A 39 14.96 -6.87 3.75
CA LEU A 39 14.58 -7.50 2.48
C LEU A 39 14.87 -6.55 1.30
N PRO A 40 15.40 -7.08 0.17
CA PRO A 40 15.54 -6.28 -1.03
C PRO A 40 14.18 -5.99 -1.66
N ASN A 41 14.08 -4.88 -2.39
CA ASN A 41 12.84 -4.38 -2.98
C ASN A 41 12.09 -5.42 -3.82
N ASP A 42 12.79 -6.24 -4.61
CA ASP A 42 12.17 -7.28 -5.43
C ASP A 42 11.44 -8.34 -4.59
N LYS A 43 11.98 -8.69 -3.42
CA LYS A 43 11.34 -9.62 -2.48
C LYS A 43 10.11 -9.00 -1.84
N ILE A 44 10.18 -7.73 -1.49
CA ILE A 44 9.03 -6.97 -0.96
C ILE A 44 7.92 -6.92 -2.00
N MET A 45 8.23 -6.51 -3.24
CA MET A 45 7.24 -6.42 -4.31
C MET A 45 6.60 -7.77 -4.62
N ASN A 46 7.40 -8.84 -4.77
CA ASN A 46 6.89 -10.18 -5.04
C ASN A 46 6.01 -10.70 -3.89
N TYR A 47 6.35 -10.38 -2.64
CA TYR A 47 5.54 -10.73 -1.47
C TYR A 47 4.14 -10.08 -1.57
N TYR A 48 4.06 -8.78 -1.82
CA TYR A 48 2.78 -8.09 -1.93
C TYR A 48 1.97 -8.52 -3.16
N ILE A 49 2.63 -8.78 -4.29
CA ILE A 49 1.98 -9.37 -5.47
C ILE A 49 1.32 -10.69 -5.11
N ASP A 50 2.05 -11.63 -4.49
CA ASP A 50 1.51 -12.94 -4.13
C ASP A 50 0.33 -12.83 -3.16
N LYS A 51 0.50 -12.06 -2.07
CA LYS A 51 -0.49 -11.99 -0.99
C LYS A 51 -1.74 -11.22 -1.41
N LEU A 52 -1.59 -10.01 -1.96
CA LEU A 52 -2.74 -9.16 -2.28
C LEU A 52 -3.55 -9.75 -3.45
N THR A 53 -2.91 -10.37 -4.44
CA THR A 53 -3.66 -11.02 -5.53
C THR A 53 -4.49 -12.21 -5.03
N LYS A 54 -3.96 -13.02 -4.09
CA LYS A 54 -4.73 -14.09 -3.42
C LYS A 54 -5.92 -13.55 -2.64
N ASP A 55 -5.79 -12.35 -2.06
CA ASP A 55 -6.86 -11.66 -1.34
C ASP A 55 -7.83 -10.90 -2.27
N GLY A 56 -7.73 -11.13 -3.58
CA GLY A 56 -8.64 -10.58 -4.59
C GLY A 56 -8.38 -9.12 -4.95
N TRP A 57 -7.19 -8.60 -4.67
CA TRP A 57 -6.77 -7.30 -5.19
C TRP A 57 -6.24 -7.45 -6.62
N LYS A 58 -6.61 -6.49 -7.48
CA LYS A 58 -6.13 -6.45 -8.87
C LYS A 58 -4.93 -5.52 -8.98
N GLN A 59 -3.80 -6.02 -9.47
CA GLN A 59 -2.67 -5.17 -9.84
C GLN A 59 -3.04 -4.30 -11.05
N ILE A 60 -2.72 -3.01 -10.99
CA ILE A 60 -2.97 -2.03 -12.04
C ILE A 60 -1.68 -1.25 -12.34
N GLU A 61 -1.67 -0.51 -13.46
CA GLU A 61 -0.53 0.32 -13.86
C GLU A 61 -0.21 1.35 -12.77
N TYR A 62 1.05 1.38 -12.34
CA TYR A 62 1.53 2.37 -11.38
C TYR A 62 2.27 3.50 -12.09
N ARG A 63 1.77 4.72 -11.93
CA ARG A 63 2.35 5.95 -12.51
C ARG A 63 3.04 6.85 -11.48
N GLY A 64 3.10 6.41 -10.22
CA GLY A 64 3.58 7.21 -9.08
C GLY A 64 5.09 7.11 -8.82
N GLY A 65 5.81 6.19 -9.48
CA GLY A 65 7.24 5.99 -9.24
C GLY A 65 7.67 4.52 -9.35
N LYS A 66 8.70 4.14 -8.58
CA LYS A 66 9.15 2.74 -8.47
C LYS A 66 8.33 2.00 -7.42
N GLY A 67 7.58 1.00 -7.85
CA GLY A 67 6.68 0.26 -6.98
C GLY A 67 5.55 -0.41 -7.75
N ILE A 68 4.52 -0.80 -7.02
CA ILE A 68 3.35 -1.51 -7.55
C ILE A 68 2.07 -0.94 -6.95
N LEU A 69 0.97 -1.02 -7.72
CA LEU A 69 -0.33 -0.51 -7.32
C LEU A 69 -1.40 -1.58 -7.47
N PHE A 70 -2.24 -1.68 -6.44
CA PHE A 70 -3.36 -2.60 -6.37
C PHE A 70 -4.68 -1.85 -6.20
N GLN A 71 -5.76 -2.43 -6.70
CA GLN A 71 -7.12 -1.90 -6.55
C GLN A 71 -8.11 -2.98 -6.14
N LYS A 72 -9.00 -2.64 -5.20
CA LYS A 72 -10.17 -3.45 -4.82
C LYS A 72 -11.35 -2.51 -4.55
N GLY A 73 -12.32 -2.50 -5.48
CA GLY A 73 -13.41 -1.53 -5.46
C GLY A 73 -12.89 -0.08 -5.55
N LYS A 74 -13.25 0.75 -4.57
CA LYS A 74 -12.78 2.15 -4.46
C LYS A 74 -11.46 2.31 -3.70
N TRP A 75 -10.90 1.20 -3.18
CA TRP A 75 -9.64 1.21 -2.45
C TRP A 75 -8.47 0.93 -3.37
N LYS A 76 -7.35 1.57 -3.06
CA LYS A 76 -6.05 1.34 -3.68
C LYS A 76 -4.98 1.19 -2.62
N ILE A 77 -3.98 0.35 -2.92
CA ILE A 77 -2.78 0.16 -2.12
C ILE A 77 -1.58 0.32 -3.05
N ALA A 78 -0.74 1.31 -2.81
CA ALA A 78 0.58 1.39 -3.46
C ALA A 78 1.63 0.83 -2.51
N VAL A 79 2.59 0.09 -3.06
CA VAL A 79 3.81 -0.33 -2.39
C VAL A 79 4.96 0.32 -3.14
N ASN A 80 5.66 1.27 -2.52
CA ASN A 80 6.78 1.94 -3.16
C ASN A 80 8.10 1.39 -2.65
N GLU A 81 9.06 1.31 -3.55
CA GLU A 81 10.45 0.99 -3.22
C GLU A 81 11.12 2.13 -2.45
N GLY A 82 12.09 1.80 -1.60
CA GLY A 82 13.09 2.74 -1.13
C GLY A 82 14.41 2.03 -0.78
N GLU A 83 15.43 2.80 -0.40
CA GLU A 83 16.79 2.26 -0.25
C GLU A 83 17.00 1.53 1.08
N SER A 84 16.47 2.08 2.18
CA SER A 84 16.54 1.50 3.53
C SER A 84 15.15 1.29 4.15
N GLU A 85 14.13 1.82 3.51
CA GLU A 85 12.74 1.80 3.97
C GLU A 85 11.84 1.71 2.73
N TYR A 86 10.70 1.06 2.86
CA TYR A 86 9.65 1.08 1.85
C TYR A 86 8.38 1.66 2.48
N ASN A 87 7.47 2.23 1.67
CA ASN A 87 6.21 2.72 2.19
C ASN A 87 5.00 2.07 1.50
N LEU A 88 3.93 1.93 2.29
CA LEU A 88 2.60 1.55 1.84
C LEU A 88 1.68 2.76 1.89
N GLU A 89 1.04 3.05 0.76
CA GLU A 89 0.01 4.06 0.67
C GLU A 89 -1.35 3.39 0.50
N ILE A 90 -2.22 3.48 1.50
CA ILE A 90 -3.60 3.02 1.41
C ILE A 90 -4.50 4.22 1.16
N PHE A 91 -5.26 4.19 0.08
CA PHE A 91 -6.12 5.32 -0.24
C PHE A 91 -7.46 4.93 -0.84
N LYS A 92 -8.44 5.78 -0.58
CA LYS A 92 -9.79 5.71 -1.14
C LYS A 92 -10.24 7.09 -1.56
N PHE A 93 -10.68 7.20 -2.80
CA PHE A 93 -11.34 8.40 -3.30
C PHE A 93 -12.86 8.21 -3.19
N TYR A 94 -13.53 9.22 -2.63
CA TYR A 94 -14.98 9.26 -2.47
C TYR A 94 -15.68 10.05 -3.59
N GLY A 95 -14.91 10.73 -4.44
CA GLY A 95 -15.40 11.44 -5.62
C GLY A 95 -16.00 10.51 -6.68
N ILE A 96 -16.88 11.08 -7.51
CA ILE A 96 -17.55 10.42 -8.62
C ILE A 96 -16.48 9.94 -9.60
N SER A 97 -16.45 8.63 -9.86
CA SER A 97 -15.78 8.04 -11.01
C SER A 97 -16.43 8.61 -12.27
N ASP A 98 -15.63 9.25 -13.13
CA ASP A 98 -16.04 9.56 -14.51
C ASP A 98 -16.63 8.32 -15.22
#